data_AF-A0A3A8W7W1-F1
#
_entry.id   AF-A0A3A8W7W1-F1
#
_cell.length_a   1.000
_cell.length_b   1.000
_cell.length_c   1.000
_cell.angle_alpha   90.00
_cell.angle_beta   90.00
_cell.angle_gamma   90.00
#
_symmetry.space_group_name_H-M   'P 1'
#
loop_
_entity.id
_entity.type
_entity.pdbx_description
1 polymer ?
#
loop_
_entity_poly.entity_id
_entity_poly.type
_entity_poly.pdbx_seq_one_letter_code
_entity_poly.pdbx_strand_id
1 'polypeptide(L)'
;MDFISDEFVFARTGEPLETRLRNSVGFRQQMESLHEASQAFTREAVKSDECWKAFDKLENEWTKYDAKYGEESYRLGFEDGVQLVSEKKIRAKGSVLDFKDMTLLIYVYDAIRKLNKLLLGEWEIHGRDSGVLEELDRVCDVIEHSVCAEIRLRGEDEMHECLEHILDDDEKAPEERAKLLTGQGKE
;
A
#
# COMPACT_ATOMS: atom_id res chain seq x y z
N MET A 1 1.04 -1.91 12.22
CA MET A 1 1.29 -3.07 11.35
C MET A 1 1.26 -4.31 12.22
N ASP A 2 0.46 -5.30 11.86
CA ASP A 2 0.56 -6.62 12.49
C ASP A 2 1.87 -7.24 12.01
N PHE A 3 2.82 -7.41 12.93
CA PHE A 3 4.10 -8.05 12.61
C PHE A 3 3.86 -9.50 12.19
N ILE A 4 4.42 -9.91 11.05
CA ILE A 4 4.40 -11.33 10.64
C ILE A 4 5.18 -12.12 11.68
N SER A 5 4.54 -13.09 12.34
CA SER A 5 5.23 -13.91 13.33
C SER A 5 6.22 -14.87 12.65
N ASP A 6 7.35 -15.11 13.30
CA ASP A 6 8.35 -16.07 12.82
C ASP A 6 7.75 -17.49 12.65
N GLU A 7 6.77 -17.85 13.49
CA GLU A 7 6.02 -19.11 13.39
C GLU A 7 5.24 -19.23 12.07
N PHE A 8 4.62 -18.13 11.62
CA PHE A 8 3.88 -18.09 10.37
C PHE A 8 4.79 -18.21 9.15
N VAL A 9 5.95 -17.57 9.20
CA VAL A 9 6.99 -17.67 8.16
C VAL A 9 7.50 -19.11 8.11
N PHE A 10 7.90 -19.67 9.26
CA PHE A 10 8.43 -21.03 9.37
C PHE A 10 7.47 -22.09 8.80
N ALA A 11 6.17 -21.96 9.09
CA ALA A 11 5.14 -22.86 8.56
C ALA A 11 5.02 -22.84 7.02
N ARG A 12 5.65 -21.87 6.34
CA ARG A 12 5.61 -21.70 4.88
C ARG A 12 6.97 -21.64 4.20
N THR A 13 8.06 -21.72 4.97
CA THR A 13 9.44 -21.78 4.46
C THR A 13 10.19 -23.04 4.91
N GLY A 14 9.70 -23.77 5.92
CA GLY A 14 10.28 -25.03 6.42
C GLY A 14 9.65 -26.31 5.82
N GLU A 15 9.52 -27.36 6.64
CA GLU A 15 9.03 -28.69 6.22
C GLU A 15 7.70 -28.69 5.41
N PRO A 16 6.71 -27.83 5.68
CA PRO A 16 5.48 -27.80 4.87
C PRO A 16 5.74 -27.34 3.43
N LEU A 17 6.65 -26.39 3.23
CA LEU A 17 7.07 -25.96 1.90
C LEU A 17 7.82 -27.08 1.19
N GLU A 18 8.78 -27.71 1.86
CA GLU A 18 9.52 -28.85 1.32
C GLU A 18 8.59 -29.97 0.87
N THR A 19 7.58 -30.30 1.68
CA THR A 19 6.57 -31.31 1.35
C THR A 19 5.81 -30.92 0.07
N ARG A 20 5.42 -29.65 -0.08
CA ARG A 20 4.74 -29.15 -1.27
C ARG A 20 5.64 -29.19 -2.51
N LEU A 21 6.90 -28.76 -2.36
CA LEU A 21 7.90 -28.79 -3.43
C LEU A 21 8.19 -30.21 -3.90
N ARG A 22 8.31 -31.16 -2.97
CA ARG A 22 8.53 -32.58 -3.26
C ARG A 22 7.40 -33.20 -4.09
N ASN A 23 6.17 -32.73 -3.89
CA ASN A 23 5.01 -33.20 -4.63
C ASN A 23 4.79 -32.45 -5.97
N SER A 24 5.47 -31.33 -6.18
CA SER A 24 5.38 -30.56 -7.43
C SER A 24 6.17 -31.25 -8.56
N VAL A 25 5.48 -31.64 -9.63
CA VAL A 25 6.11 -32.28 -10.79
C VAL A 25 7.07 -31.32 -11.49
N GLY A 26 6.64 -30.08 -11.75
CA GLY A 26 7.47 -29.08 -12.41
C GLY A 26 8.72 -28.72 -11.60
N PHE A 27 8.58 -28.58 -10.28
CA PHE A 27 9.74 -28.33 -9.41
C PHE A 27 10.73 -29.49 -9.44
N ARG A 28 10.26 -30.74 -9.35
CA ARG A 28 11.12 -31.92 -9.45
C ARG A 28 11.88 -31.99 -10.77
N GLN A 29 11.20 -31.76 -11.90
CA GLN A 29 11.84 -31.73 -13.22
C GLN A 29 12.91 -30.64 -13.32
N GLN A 30 12.63 -29.46 -12.78
CA GLN A 30 13.60 -28.35 -12.73
C GLN A 30 14.82 -28.72 -11.87
N MET A 31 14.58 -29.36 -10.71
CA MET A 31 15.63 -29.80 -9.81
C MET A 31 16.51 -30.89 -10.42
N GLU A 32 15.91 -31.85 -11.13
CA GLU A 32 16.62 -32.87 -11.90
C GLU A 32 17.50 -32.22 -12.98
N SER A 33 16.94 -31.28 -13.75
CA SER A 33 17.69 -30.56 -14.80
C SER A 33 18.87 -29.77 -14.23
N LEU A 34 18.67 -29.09 -13.09
CA LEU A 34 19.74 -28.35 -12.39
C LEU A 34 20.83 -29.30 -11.92
N HIS A 35 20.44 -30.46 -11.37
CA HIS A 35 21.39 -31.46 -10.90
C HIS A 35 22.25 -32.01 -12.05
N GLU A 36 21.63 -32.34 -13.19
CA GLU A 36 22.35 -32.80 -14.38
C GLU A 36 23.34 -31.73 -14.89
N ALA A 37 22.90 -30.48 -14.98
CA ALA A 37 23.75 -29.36 -15.40
C ALA A 37 24.92 -29.14 -14.43
N SER A 38 24.68 -29.20 -13.11
CA SER A 38 25.71 -29.07 -12.09
C SER A 38 26.74 -30.20 -12.15
N GLN A 39 26.28 -31.45 -12.36
CA GLN A 39 27.18 -32.58 -12.56
C GLN A 39 28.05 -32.42 -13.81
N ALA A 40 27.47 -31.97 -14.93
CA ALA A 40 28.21 -31.73 -16.17
C ALA A 40 29.26 -30.64 -15.98
N PHE A 41 28.87 -29.49 -15.41
CA PHE A 41 29.79 -28.39 -15.09
C PHE A 41 30.95 -28.87 -14.22
N THR A 42 30.63 -29.61 -13.17
CA THR A 42 31.61 -30.08 -12.20
C THR A 42 32.62 -31.05 -12.83
N ARG A 43 32.18 -31.97 -13.71
CA ARG A 43 33.08 -32.87 -14.45
C ARG A 43 34.06 -32.13 -15.36
N GLU A 44 33.65 -31.02 -15.95
CA GLU A 44 34.45 -30.27 -16.93
C GLU A 44 35.35 -29.21 -16.28
N ALA A 45 34.87 -28.55 -15.22
CA ALA A 45 35.51 -27.38 -14.62
C ALA A 45 36.34 -27.70 -13.36
N VAL A 46 35.96 -28.72 -12.57
CA VAL A 46 36.60 -29.00 -11.28
C VAL A 46 37.71 -30.03 -11.44
N LYS A 47 38.96 -29.57 -11.44
CA LYS A 47 40.15 -30.39 -11.76
C LYS A 47 41.07 -30.68 -10.58
N SER A 48 40.73 -30.21 -9.38
CA SER A 48 41.49 -30.44 -8.15
C SER A 48 40.61 -30.35 -6.90
N ASP A 49 41.11 -30.88 -5.78
CA ASP A 49 40.46 -30.77 -4.47
C ASP A 49 40.25 -29.31 -4.02
N GLU A 50 41.14 -28.41 -4.44
CA GLU A 50 41.02 -26.99 -4.14
C GLU A 50 39.88 -26.34 -4.94
N CYS A 51 39.70 -26.74 -6.21
CA CYS A 51 38.54 -26.34 -7.01
C CYS A 51 37.23 -26.86 -6.40
N TRP A 52 37.23 -28.09 -5.88
CA TRP A 52 36.06 -28.66 -5.18
C TRP A 52 35.69 -27.85 -3.95
N LYS A 53 36.66 -27.54 -3.08
CA LYS A 53 36.42 -26.72 -1.88
C LYS A 53 35.92 -25.31 -2.22
N ALA A 54 36.43 -24.72 -3.30
CA ALA A 54 35.98 -23.41 -3.78
C ALA A 54 34.54 -23.47 -4.31
N PHE A 55 34.19 -24.53 -5.05
CA PHE A 55 32.85 -24.76 -5.56
C PHE A 55 31.84 -24.99 -4.42
N ASP A 56 32.13 -25.90 -3.48
CA ASP A 56 31.27 -26.15 -2.31
C ASP A 56 31.03 -24.87 -1.51
N LYS A 57 32.06 -24.02 -1.36
CA LYS A 57 31.92 -22.74 -0.68
C LYS A 57 30.98 -21.80 -1.44
N LEU A 58 31.10 -21.74 -2.77
CA LEU A 58 30.23 -20.93 -3.61
C LEU A 58 28.78 -21.40 -3.51
N GLU A 59 28.53 -22.71 -3.65
CA GLU A 59 27.19 -23.31 -3.57
C GLU A 59 26.53 -23.06 -2.20
N ASN A 60 27.31 -23.18 -1.12
CA ASN A 60 26.83 -22.88 0.23
C ASN A 60 26.41 -21.40 0.40
N GLU A 61 27.21 -20.46 -0.10
CA GLU A 61 26.84 -19.03 -0.03
C GLU A 61 25.64 -18.70 -0.93
N TRP A 62 25.53 -19.36 -2.08
CA TRP A 62 24.38 -19.20 -2.98
C TRP A 62 23.08 -19.74 -2.38
N THR A 63 23.15 -20.90 -1.73
CA THR A 63 22.02 -21.47 -0.99
C THR A 63 21.53 -20.54 0.12
N LYS A 64 22.46 -19.92 0.88
CA LYS A 64 22.09 -18.94 1.92
C LYS A 64 21.41 -17.70 1.33
N TYR A 65 21.93 -17.21 0.20
CA TYR A 65 21.33 -16.08 -0.51
C TYR A 65 19.90 -16.40 -0.96
N ASP A 66 19.69 -17.52 -1.65
CA ASP A 66 18.37 -17.92 -2.17
C ASP A 66 17.35 -18.12 -1.04
N ALA A 67 17.78 -18.70 0.09
CA ALA A 67 16.93 -18.84 1.27
C ALA A 67 16.50 -17.48 1.81
N LYS A 68 17.43 -16.52 1.91
CA LYS A 68 17.12 -15.17 2.41
C LYS A 68 16.23 -14.39 1.44
N TYR A 69 16.51 -14.48 0.14
CA TYR A 69 15.69 -13.88 -0.90
C TYR A 69 14.25 -14.42 -0.87
N GLY A 70 14.08 -15.75 -0.73
CA GLY A 70 12.77 -16.37 -0.62
C GLY A 70 11.99 -15.92 0.60
N GLU A 71 12.65 -15.79 1.76
CA GLU A 71 12.04 -15.28 2.99
C GLU A 71 11.54 -13.84 2.82
N GLU A 72 12.39 -12.92 2.35
CA GLU A 72 12.02 -11.52 2.16
C GLU A 72 10.93 -11.34 1.09
N SER A 73 11.02 -12.09 -0.01
CA SER A 73 9.99 -12.07 -1.07
C SER A 73 8.63 -12.55 -0.54
N TYR A 74 8.62 -13.54 0.36
CA TYR A 74 7.39 -14.02 0.98
C TYR A 74 6.79 -12.97 1.94
N ARG A 75 7.63 -12.34 2.77
CA ARG A 75 7.20 -11.27 3.68
C ARG A 75 6.54 -10.13 2.92
N LEU A 76 7.22 -9.63 1.88
CA LEU A 76 6.71 -8.57 1.02
C LEU A 76 5.35 -8.95 0.40
N GLY A 77 5.24 -10.14 -0.20
CA GLY A 77 3.98 -10.57 -0.82
C GLY A 77 2.84 -10.75 0.18
N PHE A 78 3.14 -11.11 1.44
CA PHE A 78 2.13 -11.16 2.50
C PHE A 78 1.70 -9.76 2.95
N GLU A 79 2.66 -8.85 3.16
CA GLU A 79 2.40 -7.45 3.51
C GLU A 79 1.51 -6.78 2.46
N ASP A 80 1.84 -6.94 1.18
CA ASP A 80 1.02 -6.48 0.05
C ASP A 80 -0.39 -7.08 0.13
N GLY A 81 -0.50 -8.37 0.43
CA GLY A 81 -1.79 -9.05 0.60
C GLY A 81 -2.64 -8.48 1.74
N VAL A 82 -2.03 -8.24 2.90
CA VAL A 82 -2.69 -7.63 4.08
C VAL A 82 -3.11 -6.20 3.77
N GLN A 83 -2.26 -5.44 3.08
CA GLN A 83 -2.57 -4.10 2.64
C GLN A 83 -3.78 -4.11 1.70
N LEU A 84 -3.79 -4.95 0.66
CA LEU A 84 -4.91 -5.08 -0.27
C LEU A 84 -6.24 -5.43 0.42
N VAL A 85 -6.21 -6.33 1.42
CA VAL A 85 -7.42 -6.68 2.19
C VAL A 85 -7.87 -5.50 3.06
N SER A 86 -6.93 -4.78 3.66
CA SER A 86 -7.21 -3.58 4.45
C SER A 86 -7.80 -2.49 3.57
N GLU A 87 -7.21 -2.22 2.41
CA GLU A 87 -7.73 -1.30 1.41
C GLU A 87 -9.15 -1.68 0.98
N LYS A 88 -9.41 -2.96 0.69
CA LYS A 88 -10.77 -3.45 0.37
C LYS A 88 -11.75 -3.23 1.52
N LYS A 89 -11.34 -3.47 2.77
CA LYS A 89 -12.19 -3.27 3.95
C LYS A 89 -12.49 -1.78 4.19
N ILE A 90 -11.52 -0.90 3.94
CA ILE A 90 -11.71 0.55 4.01
C ILE A 90 -12.64 0.98 2.86
N ARG A 91 -12.41 0.53 1.62
CA ARG A 91 -13.31 0.79 0.47
C ARG A 91 -14.75 0.35 0.76
N ALA A 92 -14.94 -0.80 1.39
CA ALA A 92 -16.26 -1.30 1.78
C ALA A 92 -16.94 -0.45 2.88
N LYS A 93 -16.18 0.31 3.68
CA LYS A 93 -16.73 1.19 4.72
C LYS A 93 -17.18 2.55 4.21
N GLY A 94 -16.77 2.98 3.01
CA GLY A 94 -17.14 4.28 2.45
C GLY A 94 -16.68 5.46 3.32
N SER A 95 -17.26 6.65 3.07
CA SER A 95 -17.16 7.79 3.99
C SER A 95 -17.96 7.53 5.26
N VAL A 96 -17.50 8.08 6.40
CA VAL A 96 -18.26 8.06 7.66
C VAL A 96 -19.52 8.93 7.55
N LEU A 97 -19.47 9.97 6.73
CA LEU A 97 -20.59 10.85 6.45
C LEU A 97 -21.38 10.34 5.27
N ASP A 98 -22.70 10.47 5.35
CA ASP A 98 -23.52 10.22 4.19
C ASP A 98 -23.37 11.35 3.15
N PHE A 99 -23.91 11.12 1.96
CA PHE A 99 -23.85 12.09 0.87
C PHE A 99 -24.49 13.43 1.21
N LYS A 100 -25.55 13.45 2.03
CA LYS A 100 -26.25 14.69 2.40
C LYS A 100 -25.41 15.48 3.39
N ASP A 101 -24.85 14.81 4.39
CA ASP A 101 -23.99 15.42 5.39
C ASP A 101 -22.74 16.02 4.73
N MET A 102 -22.09 15.28 3.82
CA MET A 102 -20.95 15.78 3.08
C MET A 102 -21.32 16.99 2.20
N THR A 103 -22.48 16.95 1.54
CA THR A 103 -22.96 18.08 0.72
C THR A 103 -23.15 19.35 1.57
N LEU A 104 -23.75 19.22 2.75
CA LEU A 104 -23.93 20.34 3.68
C LEU A 104 -22.59 20.91 4.15
N LEU A 105 -21.61 20.05 4.44
CA LEU A 105 -20.26 20.51 4.80
C LEU A 105 -19.59 21.27 3.65
N ILE A 106 -19.76 20.83 2.40
CA ILE A 106 -19.22 21.55 1.24
C ILE A 106 -19.88 22.92 1.07
N TYR A 107 -21.19 23.05 1.31
CA TYR A 107 -21.83 24.36 1.31
C TYR A 107 -21.24 25.30 2.37
N VAL A 108 -20.96 24.76 3.56
CA VAL A 108 -20.32 25.52 4.64
C VAL A 108 -18.89 25.89 4.25
N TYR A 109 -18.12 24.96 3.69
CA TYR A 109 -16.79 25.20 3.15
C TYR A 109 -16.79 26.33 2.11
N ASP A 110 -17.67 26.29 1.12
CA ASP A 110 -17.79 27.34 0.09
C ASP A 110 -18.12 28.71 0.69
N ALA A 111 -19.00 28.74 1.70
CA ALA A 111 -19.37 29.96 2.39
C ALA A 111 -18.19 30.56 3.17
N ILE A 112 -17.44 29.71 3.89
CA ILE A 112 -16.22 30.11 4.61
C ILE A 112 -15.16 30.58 3.61
N ARG A 113 -14.99 29.88 2.48
CA ARG A 113 -14.10 30.28 1.37
C ARG A 113 -14.41 31.66 0.84
N LYS A 114 -15.69 31.93 0.54
CA LYS A 114 -16.15 33.24 0.07
C LYS A 114 -15.97 34.33 1.12
N LEU A 115 -16.27 34.03 2.38
CA LEU A 115 -16.11 34.96 3.49
C LEU A 115 -14.64 35.37 3.67
N ASN A 116 -13.73 34.39 3.65
CA ASN A 116 -12.30 34.63 3.78
C ASN A 116 -11.75 35.43 2.60
N LYS A 117 -12.10 35.07 1.36
CA LYS A 117 -11.75 35.88 0.17
C LYS A 117 -12.25 37.32 0.27
N LEU A 118 -13.46 37.54 0.79
CA LEU A 118 -14.04 38.87 0.96
C LEU A 118 -13.29 39.70 2.02
N LEU A 119 -12.94 39.09 3.15
CA LEU A 119 -12.35 39.79 4.28
C LEU A 119 -10.83 39.97 4.17
N LEU A 120 -10.13 39.02 3.55
CA LEU A 120 -8.68 38.94 3.55
C LEU A 120 -8.06 39.05 2.15
N GLY A 121 -8.88 39.04 1.10
CA GLY A 121 -8.42 39.07 -0.30
C GLY A 121 -8.02 37.69 -0.86
N GLU A 122 -7.63 36.76 0.01
CA GLU A 122 -7.16 35.41 -0.37
C GLU A 122 -7.75 34.32 0.52
N TRP A 123 -7.66 33.07 0.05
CA TRP A 123 -8.02 31.86 0.78
C TRP A 123 -6.74 31.07 1.05
N GLU A 124 -6.33 31.02 2.31
CA GLU A 124 -5.31 30.08 2.79
C GLU A 124 -6.03 29.03 3.65
N ILE A 125 -5.93 27.77 3.24
CA ILE A 125 -6.68 26.65 3.84
C ILE A 125 -6.18 26.37 5.27
N HIS A 126 -4.93 26.71 5.57
CA HIS A 126 -4.31 26.48 6.87
C HIS A 126 -3.25 27.56 7.17
N GLY A 127 -3.18 28.03 8.42
CA GLY A 127 -2.13 28.97 8.85
C GLY A 127 -2.56 30.09 9.80
N ARG A 128 -3.77 30.05 10.37
CA ARG A 128 -4.19 31.04 11.38
C ARG A 128 -3.87 30.53 12.78
N ASP A 129 -3.14 31.32 13.54
CA ASP A 129 -2.73 30.97 14.90
C ASP A 129 -3.81 31.24 15.97
N SER A 130 -4.89 31.97 15.63
CA SER A 130 -6.03 32.23 16.53
C SER A 130 -7.24 32.86 15.79
N GLY A 131 -8.47 32.59 16.23
CA GLY A 131 -9.66 33.43 16.00
C GLY A 131 -10.88 32.72 15.40
N VAL A 132 -11.98 33.47 15.19
CA VAL A 132 -13.26 32.89 14.69
C VAL A 132 -13.11 32.23 13.32
N LEU A 133 -12.24 32.77 12.46
CA LEU A 133 -12.03 32.19 11.14
C LEU A 133 -11.24 30.86 11.20
N GLU A 134 -10.27 30.74 12.11
CA GLU A 134 -9.58 29.46 12.38
C GLU A 134 -10.56 28.40 12.92
N GLU A 135 -11.44 28.79 13.84
CA GLU A 135 -12.47 27.89 14.38
C GLU A 135 -13.42 27.38 13.27
N LEU A 136 -13.69 28.20 12.26
CA LEU A 136 -14.47 27.81 11.08
C LEU A 136 -13.67 26.88 10.15
N ASP A 137 -12.35 27.05 10.06
CA ASP A 137 -11.48 26.20 9.24
C ASP A 137 -11.48 24.73 9.73
N ARG A 138 -11.88 24.45 10.98
CA ARG A 138 -12.10 23.07 11.49
C ARG A 138 -13.12 22.26 10.67
N VAL A 139 -13.97 22.91 9.88
CA VAL A 139 -14.85 22.23 8.91
C VAL A 139 -14.01 21.48 7.86
N CYS A 140 -12.87 22.02 7.45
CA CYS A 140 -11.91 21.35 6.57
C CYS A 140 -11.42 20.04 7.20
N ASP A 141 -11.04 20.08 8.49
CA ASP A 141 -10.61 18.88 9.23
C ASP A 141 -11.73 17.82 9.27
N VAL A 142 -12.99 18.23 9.45
CA VAL A 142 -14.12 17.28 9.45
C VAL A 142 -14.28 16.64 8.08
N ILE A 143 -14.18 17.42 7.00
CA ILE A 143 -14.27 16.90 5.63
C ILE A 143 -13.12 15.93 5.36
N GLU A 144 -11.89 16.33 5.65
CA GLU A 144 -10.67 15.53 5.48
C GLU A 144 -10.77 14.19 6.22
N HIS A 145 -11.13 14.21 7.51
CA HIS A 145 -11.30 13.00 8.30
C HIS A 145 -12.50 12.15 7.86
N SER A 146 -13.38 12.68 7.03
CA SER A 146 -14.62 12.03 6.60
C SER A 146 -14.56 11.48 5.19
N VAL A 147 -13.58 11.82 4.35
CA VAL A 147 -13.54 11.35 2.95
C VAL A 147 -13.49 9.85 2.79
N CYS A 148 -13.80 9.35 1.60
CA CYS A 148 -13.83 7.93 1.31
C CYS A 148 -12.43 7.32 1.35
N ALA A 149 -12.43 6.00 1.52
CA ALA A 149 -11.24 5.16 1.54
C ALA A 149 -10.24 5.43 0.41
N GLU A 150 -10.73 5.63 -0.81
CA GLU A 150 -9.89 5.79 -1.99
C GLU A 150 -9.06 7.07 -1.95
N ILE A 151 -9.54 8.10 -1.28
CA ILE A 151 -8.83 9.36 -1.10
C ILE A 151 -7.83 9.22 0.05
N ARG A 152 -8.22 8.62 1.18
CA ARG A 152 -7.33 8.42 2.35
C ARG A 152 -6.10 7.55 2.06
N LEU A 153 -6.22 6.61 1.12
CA LEU A 153 -5.16 5.65 0.81
C LEU A 153 -4.05 6.20 -0.10
N ARG A 154 -4.17 7.43 -0.61
CA ARG A 154 -3.18 8.03 -1.51
C ARG A 154 -1.89 8.47 -0.82
N GLY A 155 -1.81 8.37 0.51
CA GLY A 155 -0.73 8.98 1.31
C GLY A 155 -1.06 10.44 1.64
N GLU A 156 -0.43 11.01 2.67
CA GLU A 156 -0.80 12.31 3.23
C GLU A 156 -0.75 13.44 2.18
N ASP A 157 0.39 13.59 1.48
CA ASP A 157 0.57 14.67 0.49
C ASP A 157 -0.43 14.54 -0.69
N GLU A 158 -0.53 13.36 -1.31
CA GLU A 158 -1.45 13.15 -2.44
C GLU A 158 -2.92 13.22 -2.02
N MET A 159 -3.24 12.90 -0.76
CA MET A 159 -4.57 13.06 -0.20
C MET A 159 -4.93 14.55 -0.15
N HIS A 160 -4.06 15.40 0.41
CA HIS A 160 -4.30 16.83 0.51
C HIS A 160 -4.47 17.47 -0.88
N GLU A 161 -3.58 17.16 -1.83
CA GLU A 161 -3.70 17.64 -3.21
C GLU A 161 -5.03 17.21 -3.86
N CYS A 162 -5.44 15.96 -3.62
CA CYS A 162 -6.71 15.44 -4.12
C CYS A 162 -7.92 16.14 -3.49
N LEU A 163 -7.84 16.49 -2.20
CA LEU A 163 -8.90 17.22 -1.50
C LEU A 163 -9.04 18.64 -2.02
N GLU A 164 -7.93 19.36 -2.16
CA GLU A 164 -7.91 20.71 -2.73
C GLU A 164 -8.51 20.70 -4.13
N HIS A 165 -8.06 19.79 -5.00
CA HIS A 165 -8.60 19.68 -6.35
C HIS A 165 -10.12 19.40 -6.35
N ILE A 166 -10.65 18.58 -5.44
CA ILE A 166 -12.08 18.27 -5.41
C ILE A 166 -12.88 19.43 -4.80
N LEU A 167 -12.40 20.02 -3.70
CA LEU A 167 -13.11 21.05 -2.97
C LEU A 167 -13.10 22.38 -3.71
N ASP A 168 -12.00 22.73 -4.37
CA ASP A 168 -11.85 24.00 -5.08
C ASP A 168 -12.35 23.98 -6.52
N ASP A 169 -12.90 22.86 -6.98
CA ASP A 169 -13.52 22.70 -8.31
C ASP A 169 -14.84 23.48 -8.40
N ASP A 170 -14.74 24.77 -8.75
CA ASP A 170 -15.87 25.68 -8.95
C ASP A 170 -16.76 25.28 -10.16
N GLU A 171 -16.30 24.37 -11.04
CA GLU A 171 -17.10 23.87 -12.16
C GLU A 171 -18.16 22.85 -11.69
N LYS A 172 -17.97 22.25 -10.51
CA LYS A 172 -18.85 21.23 -9.95
C LYS A 172 -19.76 21.75 -8.86
N ALA A 173 -21.01 21.33 -8.93
CA ALA A 173 -21.95 21.57 -7.85
C ALA A 173 -21.46 20.89 -6.54
N PRO A 174 -21.80 21.45 -5.36
CA PRO A 174 -21.48 20.84 -4.06
C PRO A 174 -21.86 19.36 -3.97
N GLU A 175 -22.98 18.97 -4.56
CA GLU A 175 -23.45 17.60 -4.66
C GLU A 175 -22.49 16.71 -5.48
N GLU A 176 -21.94 17.21 -6.57
CA GLU A 176 -21.00 16.43 -7.39
C GLU A 176 -19.67 16.26 -6.67
N ARG A 177 -19.20 17.30 -5.97
CA ARG A 177 -18.02 17.23 -5.11
C ARG A 177 -18.25 16.25 -3.94
N ALA A 178 -19.42 16.29 -3.29
CA ALA A 178 -19.78 15.37 -2.21
C ALA A 178 -19.78 13.90 -2.66
N LYS A 179 -20.25 13.60 -3.87
CA LYS A 179 -20.17 12.25 -4.45
C LYS A 179 -18.74 11.76 -4.59
N LEU A 180 -17.85 12.62 -5.09
CA LEU A 180 -16.43 12.29 -5.22
C LEU A 180 -15.77 12.06 -3.85
N LEU A 181 -16.06 12.90 -2.86
CA LEU A 181 -15.52 12.78 -1.51
C LEU A 181 -16.07 11.56 -0.76
N THR A 182 -17.35 11.21 -0.95
CA THR A 182 -17.98 10.06 -0.28
C THR A 182 -17.80 8.74 -1.01
N GLY A 183 -17.36 8.77 -2.27
CA GLY A 183 -17.28 7.60 -3.14
C GLY A 183 -18.64 7.13 -3.68
N GLN A 184 -19.72 7.89 -3.46
CA GLN A 184 -21.03 7.56 -4.02
C GLN A 184 -21.07 7.89 -5.51
N GLY A 185 -21.28 6.87 -6.36
CA GLY A 185 -21.39 7.02 -7.81
C GLY A 185 -20.40 6.21 -8.64
N LYS A 186 -19.52 5.43 -7.99
CA LYS A 186 -18.67 4.42 -8.63
C LYS A 186 -19.23 3.02 -8.36
N GLU A 187 -20.35 2.69 -8.99
CA GLU A 187 -20.80 1.30 -9.21
C GLU A 187 -20.53 0.90 -10.67
#